data_AF-A0A5A7TTD5-F1
#
_entry.id   AF-A0A5A7TTD5-F1
#
_cell.length_a   1.000
_cell.length_b   1.000
_cell.length_c   1.000
_cell.angle_alpha   90.00
_cell.angle_beta   90.00
_cell.angle_gamma   90.00
#
_symmetry.space_group_name_H-M   'P 1'
#
loop_
_entity.id
_entity.type
_entity.pdbx_description
1 polymer ?
#
loop_
_entity_poly.entity_id
_entity_poly.type
_entity_poly.pdbx_seq_one_letter_code
_entity_poly.pdbx_strand_id
1 'polypeptide(L)'
;MNSSIVQLLASEKQNSDNYATWKSNLNTILVVVDLRFILTEECPQTSASNINRTSREAYDRWIKANEKARVYILASMSDVLAKKHESLATTKEIMNSLKGIFGQPKWSLRHEAIKYIYTKRMKEGTSVREYVLDMMMHFNIAKVNGGVIDEANQISFILESLPKSFITFQTNASLNKIEFNLTTLINELQRFQNLTKGKGKEVEANVATTKRKFKRGSFSKSKAAPSKPNRKIENKGNGKTPKQNKEKKTIEKGKCYHCSENGHWLRNCPEYLAQKKVEKEAQVLGKRFLRARSLSKLELEKWSQLKQWEI
;
A
#
# COMPACT_ATOMS: atom_id res chain seq x y z
N MET A 1 9.84 -37.71 26.10
CA MET A 1 9.78 -36.47 25.28
C MET A 1 8.90 -35.46 26.02
N ASN A 2 9.08 -34.15 25.82
CA ASN A 2 8.18 -33.16 26.43
C ASN A 2 6.81 -33.24 25.74
N SER A 3 5.74 -33.46 26.52
CA SER A 3 4.39 -33.73 26.00
C SER A 3 3.91 -32.67 24.99
N SER A 4 4.11 -31.39 25.33
CA SER A 4 3.73 -30.24 24.50
C SER A 4 4.37 -30.22 23.11
N ILE A 5 5.57 -30.77 22.95
CA ILE A 5 6.25 -30.84 21.65
C ILE A 5 5.63 -31.94 20.78
N VAL A 6 5.25 -33.07 21.38
CA VAL A 6 4.52 -34.14 20.67
C VAL A 6 3.14 -33.65 20.25
N GLN A 7 2.46 -32.88 21.12
CA GLN A 7 1.16 -32.26 20.81
C GLN A 7 1.27 -31.25 19.63
N LEU A 8 2.31 -30.41 19.61
CA LEU A 8 2.57 -29.47 18.50
C LEU A 8 2.92 -30.15 17.17
N LEU A 9 3.57 -31.32 17.20
CA LEU A 9 3.85 -32.12 15.99
C LEU A 9 2.61 -32.90 15.52
N ALA A 10 1.65 -33.16 16.41
CA ALA A 10 0.44 -33.92 16.11
C ALA A 10 -0.76 -33.06 15.66
N SER A 11 -0.79 -31.76 16.01
CA SER A 11 -1.94 -30.88 15.71
C SER A 11 -2.11 -30.55 14.22
N GLU A 12 -1.03 -30.51 13.44
CA GLU A 12 -1.05 -30.25 12.00
C GLU A 12 -0.08 -31.19 11.25
N LYS A 13 -0.50 -32.43 10.98
CA LYS A 13 0.28 -33.34 10.12
C LYS A 13 0.47 -32.76 8.71
N GLN A 14 1.64 -32.97 8.13
CA GLN A 14 1.95 -32.47 6.78
C GLN A 14 1.12 -33.17 5.68
N ASN A 15 0.51 -32.36 4.82
CA ASN A 15 -0.20 -32.75 3.61
C ASN A 15 0.27 -31.90 2.42
N SER A 16 -0.31 -32.10 1.24
CA SER A 16 0.07 -31.38 0.00
C SER A 16 0.01 -29.86 0.11
N ASP A 17 -0.93 -29.34 0.91
CA ASP A 17 -1.37 -27.96 0.83
C ASP A 17 -0.75 -27.09 1.95
N ASN A 18 -0.40 -27.71 3.09
CA ASN A 18 0.11 -27.02 4.28
C ASN A 18 1.65 -26.96 4.39
N TYR A 19 2.40 -27.43 3.39
CA TYR A 19 3.87 -27.59 3.46
C TYR A 19 4.61 -26.34 3.96
N ALA A 20 4.22 -25.15 3.53
CA ALA A 20 4.87 -23.90 3.97
C ALA A 20 4.69 -23.63 5.47
N THR A 21 3.47 -23.78 5.99
CA THR A 21 3.13 -23.62 7.41
C THR A 21 3.78 -24.71 8.26
N TRP A 22 3.62 -25.97 7.88
CA TRP A 22 4.24 -27.12 8.54
C TRP A 22 5.76 -26.95 8.63
N LYS A 23 6.42 -26.54 7.54
CA LYS A 23 7.86 -26.30 7.49
C LYS A 23 8.28 -25.18 8.44
N SER A 24 7.47 -24.13 8.57
CA SER A 24 7.72 -23.06 9.54
C SER A 24 7.64 -23.59 10.98
N ASN A 25 6.56 -24.30 11.30
CA ASN A 25 6.32 -24.89 12.63
C ASN A 25 7.44 -25.88 13.00
N LEU A 26 7.82 -26.77 12.08
CA LEU A 26 8.95 -27.69 12.23
C LEU A 26 10.28 -26.96 12.45
N ASN A 27 10.59 -25.90 11.68
CA ASN A 27 11.81 -25.13 11.87
C ASN A 27 11.88 -24.55 13.29
N THR A 28 10.77 -24.00 13.79
CA THR A 28 10.65 -23.46 15.15
C THR A 28 10.84 -24.56 16.20
N ILE A 29 10.21 -25.72 16.03
CA ILE A 29 10.38 -26.86 16.95
C ILE A 29 11.85 -27.33 16.98
N LEU A 30 12.50 -27.47 15.82
CA LEU A 30 13.92 -27.86 15.75
C LEU A 30 14.88 -26.84 16.38
N VAL A 31 14.52 -25.55 16.41
CA VAL A 31 15.25 -24.54 17.21
C VAL A 31 15.00 -24.76 18.71
N VAL A 32 13.75 -24.96 19.13
CA VAL A 32 13.37 -25.16 20.55
C VAL A 32 13.94 -26.45 21.17
N VAL A 33 14.34 -27.44 20.36
CA VAL A 33 14.99 -28.68 20.84
C VAL A 33 16.50 -28.78 20.57
N ASP A 34 17.13 -27.67 20.18
CA ASP A 34 18.56 -27.56 19.82
C ASP A 34 19.02 -28.54 18.71
N LEU A 35 18.12 -28.86 17.77
CA LEU A 35 18.37 -29.74 16.62
C LEU A 35 18.39 -28.99 15.28
N ARG A 36 18.49 -27.66 15.27
CA ARG A 36 18.48 -26.91 14.02
C ARG A 36 19.74 -27.14 13.16
N PHE A 37 20.88 -27.33 13.81
CA PHE A 37 22.21 -27.36 13.19
C PHE A 37 22.38 -28.48 12.14
N ILE A 38 21.80 -29.67 12.38
CA ILE A 38 21.85 -30.84 11.48
C ILE A 38 21.19 -30.64 10.10
N LEU A 39 20.51 -29.50 9.86
CA LEU A 39 19.97 -29.11 8.55
C LEU A 39 20.87 -28.13 7.78
N THR A 40 21.80 -27.46 8.46
CA THR A 40 22.71 -26.47 7.88
C THR A 40 24.14 -27.00 7.80
N GLU A 41 24.60 -27.64 8.87
CA GLU A 41 25.93 -28.24 8.97
C GLU A 41 26.00 -29.55 8.20
N GLU A 42 27.21 -30.05 8.01
CA GLU A 42 27.48 -31.34 7.39
C GLU A 42 27.89 -32.35 8.47
N CYS A 43 27.73 -33.64 8.19
CA CYS A 43 28.21 -34.66 9.13
C CYS A 43 29.74 -34.55 9.26
N PRO A 44 30.30 -34.49 10.49
CA PRO A 44 31.75 -34.45 10.69
C PRO A 44 32.46 -35.60 9.96
N GLN A 45 33.50 -35.28 9.21
CA GLN A 45 34.23 -36.26 8.40
C GLN A 45 35.14 -37.13 9.26
N THR A 46 34.90 -38.45 9.25
CA THR A 46 35.76 -39.44 9.88
C THR A 46 36.93 -39.82 8.95
N SER A 47 37.85 -38.88 8.70
CA SER A 47 39.08 -39.19 7.96
C SER A 47 39.95 -40.15 8.78
N ALA A 48 40.29 -41.30 8.18
CA ALA A 48 40.70 -42.49 8.92
C ALA A 48 42.12 -42.45 9.55
N SER A 49 42.85 -41.34 9.44
CA SER A 49 44.26 -41.24 9.83
C SER A 49 44.55 -40.51 11.14
N ASN A 50 43.60 -39.74 11.70
CA ASN A 50 43.81 -39.00 12.97
C ASN A 50 42.50 -38.86 13.78
N ILE A 51 42.00 -39.98 14.32
CA ILE A 51 40.85 -39.98 15.24
C ILE A 51 41.31 -39.47 16.62
N ASN A 52 41.37 -38.14 16.78
CA ASN A 52 41.34 -37.56 18.12
C ASN A 52 39.95 -37.81 18.74
N ARG A 53 39.89 -37.89 20.09
CA ARG A 53 38.67 -38.18 20.84
C ARG A 53 37.53 -37.20 20.52
N THR A 54 37.85 -35.92 20.40
CA THR A 54 36.89 -34.83 20.13
C THR A 54 36.16 -35.00 18.80
N SER A 55 36.86 -35.44 17.74
CA SER A 55 36.24 -35.69 16.42
C SER A 55 35.22 -36.82 16.47
N ARG A 56 35.49 -37.90 17.22
CA ARG A 56 34.53 -39.00 17.42
C ARG A 56 33.33 -38.53 18.24
N GLU A 57 33.57 -37.84 19.36
CA GLU A 57 32.46 -37.30 20.16
C GLU A 57 31.60 -36.30 19.38
N ALA A 58 32.17 -35.52 18.46
CA ALA A 58 31.40 -34.63 17.58
C ALA A 58 30.53 -35.40 16.58
N TYR A 59 31.07 -36.45 15.95
CA TYR A 59 30.33 -37.35 15.05
C TYR A 59 29.16 -38.04 15.79
N ASP A 60 29.42 -38.65 16.94
CA ASP A 60 28.41 -39.38 17.72
C ASP A 60 27.26 -38.44 18.17
N ARG A 61 27.59 -37.20 18.56
CA ARG A 61 26.60 -36.14 18.87
C ARG A 61 25.78 -35.77 17.64
N TRP A 62 26.40 -35.61 16.47
CA TRP A 62 25.71 -35.26 15.23
C TRP A 62 24.74 -36.37 14.77
N ILE A 63 25.17 -37.64 14.79
CA ILE A 63 24.33 -38.79 14.44
C ILE A 63 23.11 -38.87 15.35
N LYS A 64 23.31 -38.82 16.67
CA LYS A 64 22.22 -38.86 17.67
C LYS A 64 21.25 -37.68 17.54
N ALA A 65 21.74 -36.50 17.16
CA ALA A 65 20.91 -35.32 16.88
C ALA A 65 20.10 -35.50 15.58
N ASN A 66 20.73 -36.03 14.52
CA ASN A 66 20.06 -36.34 13.26
C ASN A 66 18.95 -37.40 13.45
N GLU A 67 19.21 -38.50 14.15
CA GLU A 67 18.20 -39.54 14.44
C GLU A 67 16.98 -38.96 15.17
N LYS A 68 17.21 -38.18 16.24
CA LYS A 68 16.17 -37.50 17.01
C LYS A 68 15.35 -36.53 16.13
N ALA A 69 16.00 -35.83 15.20
CA ALA A 69 15.33 -34.94 14.25
C ALA A 69 14.52 -35.70 13.17
N ARG A 70 15.06 -36.81 12.62
CA ARG A 70 14.32 -37.70 11.70
C ARG A 70 13.02 -38.18 12.31
N VAL A 71 13.05 -38.62 13.58
CA VAL A 71 11.86 -39.08 14.32
C VAL A 71 10.80 -37.99 14.41
N TYR A 72 11.17 -36.76 14.80
CA TYR A 72 10.21 -35.64 14.86
C TYR A 72 9.61 -35.31 13.49
N ILE A 73 10.42 -35.32 12.43
CA ILE A 73 9.94 -35.03 11.07
C ILE A 73 8.97 -36.12 10.59
N LEU A 74 9.37 -37.39 10.66
CA LEU A 74 8.56 -38.54 10.23
C LEU A 74 7.22 -38.60 11.00
N ALA A 75 7.23 -38.35 12.31
CA ALA A 75 6.01 -38.34 13.13
C ALA A 75 5.05 -37.18 12.81
N SER A 76 5.56 -36.05 12.29
CA SER A 76 4.76 -34.86 11.93
C SER A 76 4.23 -34.85 10.49
N MET A 77 4.49 -35.91 9.72
CA MET A 77 3.95 -36.06 8.36
C MET A 77 2.73 -36.99 8.33
N SER A 78 1.98 -36.93 7.23
CA SER A 78 1.04 -38.00 6.87
C SER A 78 1.78 -39.31 6.60
N ASP A 79 1.15 -40.44 6.92
CA ASP A 79 1.83 -41.73 7.05
C ASP A 79 2.39 -42.24 5.71
N VAL A 80 1.74 -41.89 4.60
CA VAL A 80 2.23 -42.10 3.22
C VAL A 80 3.56 -41.39 2.96
N LEU A 81 3.70 -40.16 3.45
CA LEU A 81 4.91 -39.36 3.29
C LEU A 81 5.99 -39.77 4.30
N ALA A 82 5.61 -40.18 5.52
CA ALA A 82 6.54 -40.83 6.44
C ALA A 82 7.15 -42.08 5.80
N LYS A 83 6.31 -43.00 5.27
CA LYS A 83 6.78 -44.24 4.64
C LYS A 83 7.65 -44.00 3.40
N LYS A 84 7.35 -42.97 2.59
CA LYS A 84 8.19 -42.58 1.43
C LYS A 84 9.59 -42.10 1.81
N HIS A 85 9.78 -41.54 3.01
CA HIS A 85 11.05 -40.91 3.43
C HIS A 85 11.78 -41.67 4.55
N GLU A 86 11.22 -42.78 5.04
CA GLU A 86 11.75 -43.61 6.14
C GLU A 86 13.17 -44.13 5.89
N SER A 87 13.52 -44.40 4.63
CA SER A 87 14.83 -44.93 4.20
C SER A 87 15.95 -43.89 4.04
N LEU A 88 15.63 -42.59 4.08
CA LEU A 88 16.62 -41.52 3.89
C LEU A 88 17.47 -41.33 5.16
N ALA A 89 18.78 -41.43 5.03
CA ALA A 89 19.72 -41.51 6.16
C ALA A 89 19.81 -40.20 6.96
N THR A 90 19.66 -39.04 6.29
CA THR A 90 19.72 -37.73 6.96
C THR A 90 18.42 -36.94 6.90
N THR A 91 18.20 -36.15 7.95
CA THR A 91 17.15 -35.12 8.00
C THR A 91 17.28 -34.11 6.85
N LYS A 92 18.52 -33.84 6.41
CA LYS A 92 18.86 -32.96 5.28
C LYS A 92 18.32 -33.53 3.95
N GLU A 93 18.45 -34.85 3.71
CA GLU A 93 17.81 -35.54 2.57
C GLU A 93 16.28 -35.45 2.63
N ILE A 94 15.65 -35.76 3.78
CA ILE A 94 14.19 -35.71 3.94
C ILE A 94 13.66 -34.32 3.60
N MET A 95 14.27 -33.27 4.16
CA MET A 95 13.87 -31.88 3.91
C MET A 95 14.14 -31.41 2.47
N ASN A 96 15.17 -31.96 1.80
CA ASN A 96 15.43 -31.70 0.38
C ASN A 96 14.42 -32.41 -0.53
N SER A 97 14.07 -33.68 -0.25
CA SER A 97 13.03 -34.41 -0.98
C SER A 97 11.67 -33.71 -0.88
N LEU A 98 11.23 -33.36 0.33
CA LEU A 98 9.99 -32.62 0.55
C LEU A 98 10.00 -31.23 -0.11
N LYS A 99 11.17 -30.57 -0.18
CA LYS A 99 11.36 -29.32 -0.94
C LYS A 99 11.27 -29.54 -2.45
N GLY A 100 11.66 -30.70 -2.98
CA GLY A 100 11.46 -31.05 -4.38
C GLY A 100 10.00 -31.37 -4.72
N ILE A 101 9.25 -31.97 -3.80
CA ILE A 101 7.85 -32.38 -4.01
C ILE A 101 6.87 -31.19 -3.79
N PHE A 102 7.05 -30.41 -2.73
CA PHE A 102 6.10 -29.38 -2.30
C PHE A 102 6.69 -27.95 -2.27
N GLY A 103 7.98 -27.79 -2.55
CA GLY A 103 8.63 -26.49 -2.56
C GLY A 103 8.28 -25.70 -3.81
N GLN A 104 7.46 -24.66 -3.66
CA GLN A 104 7.18 -23.71 -4.73
C GLN A 104 8.48 -23.14 -5.32
N PRO A 105 8.64 -23.11 -6.66
CA PRO A 105 9.81 -22.52 -7.30
C PRO A 105 9.99 -21.05 -6.90
N LYS A 106 11.23 -20.63 -6.63
CA LYS A 106 11.54 -19.21 -6.35
C LYS A 106 10.98 -18.28 -7.43
N TRP A 107 11.03 -18.71 -8.70
CA TRP A 107 10.45 -17.98 -9.82
C TRP A 107 8.94 -17.74 -9.64
N SER A 108 8.17 -18.77 -9.26
CA SER A 108 6.71 -18.67 -9.06
C SER A 108 6.38 -17.72 -7.93
N LEU A 109 6.98 -17.92 -6.74
CA LEU A 109 6.77 -17.06 -5.57
C LEU A 109 7.13 -15.59 -5.86
N ARG A 110 8.23 -15.36 -6.58
CA ARG A 110 8.66 -14.03 -7.02
C ARG A 110 7.67 -13.43 -8.04
N HIS A 111 7.22 -14.21 -9.02
CA HIS A 111 6.27 -13.77 -10.05
C HIS A 111 4.92 -13.40 -9.43
N GLU A 112 4.39 -14.23 -8.54
CA GLU A 112 3.12 -13.97 -7.83
C GLU A 112 3.20 -12.73 -6.95
N ALA A 113 4.28 -12.58 -6.16
CA ALA A 113 4.48 -11.38 -5.35
C ALA A 113 4.59 -10.10 -6.20
N ILE A 114 5.36 -10.13 -7.29
CA ILE A 114 5.47 -9.01 -8.23
C ILE A 114 4.11 -8.72 -8.89
N LYS A 115 3.40 -9.73 -9.38
CA LYS A 115 2.06 -9.60 -9.96
C LYS A 115 1.08 -8.97 -8.96
N TYR A 116 1.15 -9.37 -7.69
CA TYR A 116 0.35 -8.77 -6.62
C TYR A 116 0.70 -7.28 -6.45
N ILE A 117 1.98 -6.93 -6.24
CA ILE A 117 2.45 -5.54 -6.13
C ILE A 117 1.94 -4.65 -7.27
N TYR A 118 2.05 -5.11 -8.52
CA TYR A 118 1.63 -4.32 -9.69
C TYR A 118 0.11 -4.18 -9.84
N THR A 119 -0.69 -5.17 -9.41
CA THR A 119 -2.15 -5.23 -9.66
C THR A 119 -3.02 -4.91 -8.44
N LYS A 120 -2.53 -5.13 -7.22
CA LYS A 120 -3.22 -4.82 -5.96
C LYS A 120 -3.49 -3.33 -5.88
N ARG A 121 -4.74 -2.96 -5.53
CA ARG A 121 -5.14 -1.59 -5.24
C ARG A 121 -5.86 -1.55 -3.90
N MET A 122 -5.67 -0.47 -3.16
CA MET A 122 -6.38 -0.26 -1.91
C MET A 122 -7.84 0.07 -2.21
N LYS A 123 -8.76 -0.54 -1.46
CA LYS A 123 -10.20 -0.24 -1.58
C LYS A 123 -10.52 1.05 -0.84
N GLU A 124 -11.52 1.78 -1.31
CA GLU A 124 -11.98 3.00 -0.63
C GLU A 124 -12.50 2.66 0.78
N GLY A 125 -12.23 3.51 1.76
CA GLY A 125 -12.65 3.32 3.16
C GLY A 125 -11.88 2.28 4.01
N THR A 126 -11.17 1.31 3.42
CA THR A 126 -10.41 0.30 4.18
C THR A 126 -9.22 0.91 4.95
N SER A 127 -8.68 0.19 5.94
CA SER A 127 -7.52 0.63 6.72
C SER A 127 -6.26 0.77 5.84
N VAL A 128 -5.68 1.97 5.80
CA VAL A 128 -4.44 2.20 5.04
C VAL A 128 -3.23 1.53 5.69
N ARG A 129 -3.24 1.37 7.02
CA ARG A 129 -2.15 0.72 7.76
C ARG A 129 -2.05 -0.76 7.43
N GLU A 130 -3.17 -1.48 7.46
CA GLU A 130 -3.22 -2.90 7.06
C GLU A 130 -2.82 -3.07 5.59
N TYR A 131 -3.29 -2.18 4.71
CA TYR A 131 -2.96 -2.23 3.28
C TYR A 131 -1.45 -2.10 3.01
N VAL A 132 -0.76 -1.18 3.69
CA VAL A 132 0.68 -1.01 3.49
C VAL A 132 1.47 -2.17 4.09
N LEU A 133 1.03 -2.75 5.21
CA LEU A 133 1.66 -3.96 5.79
C LEU A 133 1.51 -5.18 4.88
N ASP A 134 0.35 -5.34 4.23
CA ASP A 134 0.11 -6.35 3.18
C ASP A 134 1.05 -6.14 1.97
N MET A 135 1.20 -4.90 1.47
CA MET A 135 2.19 -4.58 0.42
C MET A 135 3.63 -4.88 0.87
N MET A 136 4.01 -4.55 2.11
CA MET A 136 5.34 -4.85 2.67
C MET A 136 5.63 -6.35 2.78
N MET A 137 4.63 -7.16 3.13
CA MET A 137 4.74 -8.61 3.09
C MET A 137 5.09 -9.09 1.68
N HIS A 138 4.40 -8.61 0.66
CA HIS A 138 4.68 -8.98 -0.73
C HIS A 138 6.02 -8.45 -1.26
N PHE A 139 6.47 -7.25 -0.87
CA PHE A 139 7.83 -6.79 -1.16
C PHE A 139 8.90 -7.71 -0.56
N ASN A 140 8.69 -8.17 0.68
CA ASN A 140 9.60 -9.13 1.32
C ASN A 140 9.59 -10.49 0.64
N ILE A 141 8.41 -11.03 0.28
CA ILE A 141 8.30 -12.30 -0.48
C ILE A 141 9.03 -12.20 -1.82
N ALA A 142 8.89 -11.09 -2.55
CA ALA A 142 9.65 -10.85 -3.78
C ALA A 142 11.16 -10.82 -3.50
N LYS A 143 11.61 -10.08 -2.47
CA LYS A 143 13.03 -9.93 -2.10
C LYS A 143 13.69 -11.27 -1.76
N VAL A 144 13.12 -12.06 -0.85
CA VAL A 144 13.73 -13.34 -0.42
C VAL A 144 13.75 -14.40 -1.54
N ASN A 145 12.90 -14.26 -2.55
CA ASN A 145 12.89 -15.11 -3.74
C ASN A 145 13.73 -14.55 -4.92
N GLY A 146 14.57 -13.54 -4.68
CA GLY A 146 15.50 -13.00 -5.68
C GLY A 146 14.85 -11.98 -6.63
N GLY A 147 13.87 -11.22 -6.17
CA GLY A 147 13.45 -9.97 -6.77
C GLY A 147 14.22 -8.79 -6.17
N VAL A 148 14.43 -7.74 -6.94
CA VAL A 148 15.05 -6.49 -6.48
C VAL A 148 14.02 -5.38 -6.59
N ILE A 149 13.60 -4.84 -5.44
CA ILE A 149 12.71 -3.68 -5.34
C ILE A 149 13.28 -2.82 -4.21
N ASP A 150 13.96 -1.73 -4.56
CA ASP A 150 14.45 -0.72 -3.63
C ASP A 150 13.30 0.04 -2.95
N GLU A 151 13.60 0.71 -1.82
CA GLU A 151 12.58 1.35 -1.00
C GLU A 151 11.84 2.50 -1.72
N ALA A 152 12.52 3.26 -2.58
CA ALA A 152 11.89 4.31 -3.37
C ALA A 152 10.85 3.76 -4.37
N ASN A 153 11.14 2.62 -5.01
CA ASN A 153 10.15 1.91 -5.82
C ASN A 153 9.04 1.28 -4.96
N GLN A 154 9.32 0.74 -3.77
CA GLN A 154 8.29 0.24 -2.85
C GLN A 154 7.29 1.34 -2.43
N ILE A 155 7.80 2.51 -2.04
CA ILE A 155 7.02 3.72 -1.75
C ILE A 155 6.19 4.15 -2.96
N SER A 156 6.79 4.14 -4.16
CA SER A 156 6.11 4.50 -5.41
C SER A 156 4.95 3.56 -5.72
N PHE A 157 5.13 2.24 -5.58
CA PHE A 157 4.07 1.25 -5.75
C PHE A 157 2.94 1.41 -4.72
N ILE A 158 3.28 1.67 -3.46
CA ILE A 158 2.27 1.99 -2.43
C ILE A 158 1.48 3.21 -2.88
N LEU A 159 2.14 4.34 -3.14
CA LEU A 159 1.49 5.61 -3.49
C LEU A 159 0.61 5.51 -4.75
N GLU A 160 1.09 4.89 -5.84
CA GLU A 160 0.32 4.69 -7.08
C GLU A 160 -0.90 3.76 -6.89
N SER A 161 -0.94 2.96 -5.82
CA SER A 161 -1.98 1.97 -5.55
C SER A 161 -3.11 2.42 -4.61
N LEU A 162 -2.99 3.61 -4.02
CA LEU A 162 -4.00 4.22 -3.13
C LEU A 162 -5.26 4.69 -3.90
N PRO A 163 -6.44 4.76 -3.25
CA PRO A 163 -7.67 5.20 -3.90
C PRO A 163 -7.73 6.74 -4.01
N LYS A 164 -8.73 7.24 -4.76
CA LYS A 164 -8.81 8.65 -5.17
C LYS A 164 -8.91 9.63 -4.00
N SER A 165 -9.40 9.20 -2.83
CA SER A 165 -9.42 9.99 -1.60
C SER A 165 -8.02 10.44 -1.13
N PHE A 166 -6.94 9.74 -1.52
CA PHE A 166 -5.55 10.08 -1.17
C PHE A 166 -4.85 11.00 -2.19
N ILE A 167 -5.51 11.48 -3.25
CA ILE A 167 -4.89 12.36 -4.26
C ILE A 167 -4.33 13.65 -3.63
N THR A 168 -5.00 14.21 -2.62
CA THR A 168 -4.49 15.37 -1.87
C THR A 168 -3.20 15.06 -1.12
N PHE A 169 -3.06 13.84 -0.56
CA PHE A 169 -1.83 13.38 0.10
C PHE A 169 -0.71 13.19 -0.93
N GLN A 170 -0.98 12.46 -2.02
CA GLN A 170 -0.02 12.23 -3.12
C GLN A 170 0.53 13.57 -3.67
N THR A 171 -0.35 14.54 -3.92
CA THR A 171 0.03 15.85 -4.44
C THR A 171 0.89 16.64 -3.45
N ASN A 172 0.58 16.59 -2.15
CA ASN A 172 1.38 17.23 -1.11
C ASN A 172 2.78 16.60 -1.00
N ALA A 173 2.85 15.26 -0.97
CA ALA A 173 4.09 14.50 -0.93
C ALA A 173 5.03 14.83 -2.10
N SER A 174 4.51 14.87 -3.33
CA SER A 174 5.30 15.20 -4.54
C SER A 174 5.78 16.65 -4.58
N LEU A 175 4.98 17.60 -4.07
CA LEU A 175 5.35 19.03 -4.07
C LEU A 175 6.39 19.37 -2.99
N ASN A 176 6.23 18.81 -1.80
CA ASN A 176 7.07 19.12 -0.65
C ASN A 176 8.41 18.35 -0.62
N LYS A 177 8.66 17.47 -1.60
CA LYS A 177 9.85 16.59 -1.68
C LYS A 177 10.12 15.82 -0.37
N ILE A 178 9.06 15.39 0.31
CA ILE A 178 9.22 14.65 1.57
C ILE A 178 9.79 13.28 1.23
N GLU A 179 11.05 13.04 1.60
CA GLU A 179 11.62 11.71 1.55
C GLU A 179 10.96 10.83 2.62
N PHE A 180 10.22 9.84 2.15
CA PHE A 180 9.64 8.83 3.02
C PHE A 180 10.58 7.63 3.12
N ASN A 181 10.51 6.95 4.27
CA ASN A 181 10.76 5.52 4.36
C ASN A 181 9.41 4.83 4.62
N LEU A 182 9.35 3.51 4.56
CA LEU A 182 8.10 2.75 4.74
C LEU A 182 7.40 3.07 6.07
N THR A 183 8.18 3.29 7.14
CA THR A 183 7.65 3.61 8.48
C THR A 183 7.03 5.02 8.54
N THR A 184 7.70 6.04 7.99
CA THR A 184 7.14 7.41 7.96
C THR A 184 5.94 7.50 7.01
N LEU A 185 5.96 6.76 5.89
CA LEU A 185 4.84 6.67 4.96
C LEU A 185 3.58 6.10 5.62
N ILE A 186 3.69 4.99 6.37
CA ILE A 186 2.56 4.39 7.10
C ILE A 186 1.95 5.42 8.07
N ASN A 187 2.78 6.08 8.87
CA ASN A 187 2.32 6.98 9.92
C ASN A 187 1.58 8.19 9.34
N GLU A 188 2.13 8.85 8.31
CA GLU A 188 1.49 10.01 7.69
C GLU A 188 0.27 9.64 6.83
N LEU A 189 0.25 8.48 6.16
CA LEU A 189 -0.97 7.97 5.51
C LEU A 189 -2.08 7.68 6.53
N GLN A 190 -1.76 7.06 7.66
CA GLN A 190 -2.73 6.78 8.73
C GLN A 190 -3.25 8.07 9.37
N ARG A 191 -2.38 9.06 9.60
CA ARG A 191 -2.75 10.40 10.08
C ARG A 191 -3.69 11.10 9.09
N PHE A 192 -3.38 11.08 7.79
CA PHE A 192 -4.24 11.62 6.73
C PHE A 192 -5.61 10.93 6.66
N GLN A 193 -5.64 9.60 6.78
CA GLN A 193 -6.90 8.84 6.82
C GLN A 193 -7.76 9.20 8.04
N ASN A 194 -7.16 9.42 9.21
CA ASN A 194 -7.90 9.83 10.40
C ASN A 194 -8.47 11.25 10.28
N LEU A 195 -7.67 12.20 9.76
CA LEU A 195 -8.09 13.59 9.53
C LEU A 195 -9.21 13.70 8.47
N THR A 196 -9.20 12.85 7.44
CA THR A 196 -10.25 12.84 6.41
C THR A 196 -11.55 12.18 6.90
N LYS A 197 -11.46 11.11 7.71
CA LYS A 197 -12.64 10.49 8.36
C LYS A 197 -13.40 11.47 9.27
N GLY A 198 -12.70 12.33 10.01
CA GLY A 198 -13.34 13.31 10.90
C GLY A 198 -14.24 14.32 10.17
N LYS A 199 -13.80 14.82 9.01
CA LYS A 199 -14.50 15.87 8.24
C LYS A 199 -15.87 15.45 7.71
N GLY A 200 -16.16 14.14 7.64
CA GLY A 200 -17.48 13.64 7.24
C GLY A 200 -18.61 14.03 8.20
N LYS A 201 -18.32 14.30 9.48
CA LYS A 201 -19.35 14.65 10.49
C LYS A 201 -19.60 16.15 10.66
N GLU A 202 -18.68 17.00 10.21
CA GLU A 202 -18.71 18.45 10.49
C GLU A 202 -19.53 19.24 9.45
N VAL A 203 -19.70 18.68 8.25
CA VAL A 203 -20.44 19.31 7.14
C VAL A 203 -21.97 19.22 7.31
N GLU A 204 -22.46 18.18 8.00
CA GLU A 204 -23.90 17.90 8.11
C GLU A 204 -24.63 18.85 9.08
N ALA A 205 -23.91 19.47 10.02
CA ALA A 205 -24.48 20.36 11.04
C ALA A 205 -24.92 21.76 10.53
N ASN A 206 -24.51 22.17 9.32
CA ASN A 206 -24.54 23.58 8.89
C ASN A 206 -25.42 23.89 7.65
N VAL A 207 -26.40 23.04 7.32
CA VAL A 207 -27.38 23.30 6.23
C VAL A 207 -28.77 23.64 6.76
N ALA A 208 -28.84 24.61 7.68
CA ALA A 208 -30.09 25.16 8.19
C ALA A 208 -30.80 26.04 7.13
N THR A 209 -31.74 25.47 6.39
CA THR A 209 -32.44 26.12 5.25
C THR A 209 -33.50 27.15 5.69
N THR A 210 -33.07 28.30 6.24
CA THR A 210 -34.00 29.35 6.67
C THR A 210 -34.57 30.18 5.51
N LYS A 211 -35.65 29.70 4.88
CA LYS A 211 -36.52 30.47 3.96
C LYS A 211 -37.25 31.61 4.70
N ARG A 212 -36.54 32.70 5.05
CA ARG A 212 -37.14 33.84 5.75
C ARG A 212 -37.88 34.78 4.79
N LYS A 213 -39.17 34.50 4.54
CA LYS A 213 -40.09 35.47 3.91
C LYS A 213 -40.17 36.74 4.77
N PHE A 214 -40.06 37.91 4.16
CA PHE A 214 -40.37 39.17 4.83
C PHE A 214 -41.84 39.20 5.27
N LYS A 215 -42.11 39.64 6.50
CA LYS A 215 -43.41 40.21 6.88
C LYS A 215 -43.23 41.52 7.65
N ARG A 216 -44.25 42.36 7.50
CA ARG A 216 -44.31 43.79 7.84
C ARG A 216 -44.97 43.97 9.21
N GLY A 217 -44.41 44.81 10.07
CA GLY A 217 -44.96 45.20 11.38
C GLY A 217 -44.40 46.56 11.78
N SER A 218 -45.18 47.39 12.48
CA SER A 218 -44.88 48.81 12.74
C SER A 218 -45.40 49.25 14.13
N PHE A 219 -45.02 50.48 14.54
CA PHE A 219 -45.48 51.27 15.70
C PHE A 219 -44.90 50.87 17.07
N SER A 220 -44.39 51.73 17.96
CA SER A 220 -44.21 53.20 18.07
C SER A 220 -43.71 53.51 19.52
N LYS A 221 -43.43 54.80 19.83
CA LYS A 221 -43.17 55.39 21.19
C LYS A 221 -41.83 54.98 21.88
N SER A 222 -40.87 55.89 22.11
CA SER A 222 -40.79 57.08 23.01
C SER A 222 -40.56 56.70 24.49
N LYS A 223 -39.69 57.36 25.30
CA LYS A 223 -39.06 58.70 25.29
C LYS A 223 -37.51 58.55 25.53
N ALA A 224 -36.64 59.54 25.77
CA ALA A 224 -36.75 60.96 26.13
C ALA A 224 -35.51 61.80 25.68
N ALA A 225 -35.53 63.10 26.01
CA ALA A 225 -34.51 64.15 25.76
C ALA A 225 -34.51 65.09 27.02
N PRO A 226 -33.77 66.23 27.14
CA PRO A 226 -32.99 67.04 26.17
C PRO A 226 -31.47 67.14 26.61
N SER A 227 -30.59 68.13 26.40
CA SER A 227 -30.72 69.57 26.04
C SER A 227 -29.45 70.25 25.47
N LYS A 228 -29.66 71.13 24.48
CA LYS A 228 -29.19 72.55 24.35
C LYS A 228 -27.67 72.92 24.34
N PRO A 229 -27.27 74.09 23.76
CA PRO A 229 -27.94 74.86 22.68
C PRO A 229 -27.02 75.52 21.60
N ASN A 230 -27.63 75.83 20.44
CA ASN A 230 -27.41 77.00 19.56
C ASN A 230 -26.00 77.47 19.12
N ARG A 231 -25.86 77.63 17.79
CA ARG A 231 -26.10 78.94 17.12
C ARG A 231 -26.70 78.73 15.72
N LYS A 232 -27.52 79.70 15.26
CA LYS A 232 -28.06 79.81 13.89
C LYS A 232 -27.36 80.96 13.16
N ILE A 233 -27.15 80.85 11.85
CA ILE A 233 -27.28 81.94 10.84
C ILE A 233 -27.91 81.30 9.57
N GLU A 234 -28.57 82.09 8.70
CA GLU A 234 -29.55 81.63 7.73
C GLU A 234 -29.12 81.73 6.24
N ASN A 235 -29.51 80.70 5.46
CA ASN A 235 -30.14 80.73 4.13
C ASN A 235 -29.79 81.81 3.06
N LYS A 236 -29.14 81.38 1.95
CA LYS A 236 -29.65 81.33 0.54
C LYS A 236 -28.49 81.32 -0.48
N GLY A 237 -28.62 80.61 -1.62
CA GLY A 237 -27.57 80.62 -2.67
C GLY A 237 -27.55 79.53 -3.76
N ASN A 238 -28.69 79.04 -4.25
CA ASN A 238 -28.86 78.27 -5.51
C ASN A 238 -27.74 77.30 -5.98
N GLY A 239 -27.79 76.03 -5.54
CA GLY A 239 -27.06 74.91 -6.18
C GLY A 239 -27.80 74.31 -7.38
N LYS A 240 -27.08 73.69 -8.33
CA LYS A 240 -27.65 73.06 -9.54
C LYS A 240 -27.84 71.54 -9.42
N THR A 241 -28.80 71.01 -10.19
CA THR A 241 -29.16 69.57 -10.38
C THR A 241 -29.87 68.90 -9.19
N PRO A 242 -30.69 67.86 -9.47
CA PRO A 242 -30.16 66.49 -9.36
C PRO A 242 -30.42 65.61 -10.60
N LYS A 243 -29.75 64.45 -10.64
CA LYS A 243 -29.80 63.47 -11.74
C LYS A 243 -31.08 62.62 -11.73
N GLN A 244 -31.55 62.24 -12.92
CA GLN A 244 -32.43 61.08 -13.09
C GLN A 244 -31.65 59.78 -12.79
N ASN A 245 -32.25 58.86 -12.04
CA ASN A 245 -31.70 57.51 -11.85
C ASN A 245 -32.04 56.63 -13.06
N LYS A 246 -31.02 56.13 -13.76
CA LYS A 246 -31.19 55.16 -14.86
C LYS A 246 -31.42 53.75 -14.35
N GLU A 247 -32.04 52.94 -15.20
CA GLU A 247 -32.34 51.54 -14.97
C GLU A 247 -31.10 50.67 -14.72
N LYS A 248 -31.32 49.54 -14.06
CA LYS A 248 -30.29 48.60 -13.62
C LYS A 248 -29.80 47.73 -14.78
N LYS A 249 -29.00 48.30 -15.69
CA LYS A 249 -28.36 47.54 -16.79
C LYS A 249 -27.60 46.32 -16.23
N THR A 250 -27.98 45.13 -16.70
CA THR A 250 -27.19 43.92 -16.56
C THR A 250 -25.89 44.06 -17.35
N ILE A 251 -24.77 43.65 -16.76
CA ILE A 251 -23.50 43.54 -17.48
C ILE A 251 -23.59 42.31 -18.38
N GLU A 252 -23.79 42.54 -19.67
CA GLU A 252 -23.77 41.51 -20.70
C GLU A 252 -22.37 40.90 -20.76
N LYS A 253 -22.23 39.64 -20.33
CA LYS A 253 -21.00 38.88 -20.48
C LYS A 253 -20.89 38.45 -21.94
N GLY A 254 -19.80 38.84 -22.59
CA GLY A 254 -19.56 38.62 -24.01
C GLY A 254 -19.62 37.15 -24.47
N LYS A 255 -19.69 36.99 -25.79
CA LYS A 255 -19.82 35.70 -26.48
C LYS A 255 -18.62 34.78 -26.23
N CYS A 256 -18.88 33.51 -26.00
CA CYS A 256 -17.87 32.48 -25.81
C CYS A 256 -17.16 32.14 -27.13
N TYR A 257 -15.83 32.13 -27.13
CA TYR A 257 -15.01 31.85 -28.32
C TYR A 257 -14.92 30.36 -28.72
N HIS A 258 -15.64 29.46 -28.05
CA HIS A 258 -15.70 28.02 -28.39
C HIS A 258 -17.11 27.59 -28.78
N CYS A 259 -18.08 27.61 -27.87
CA CYS A 259 -19.47 27.25 -28.18
C CYS A 259 -20.32 28.38 -28.80
N SER A 260 -19.79 29.61 -28.96
CA SER A 260 -20.54 30.78 -29.46
C SER A 260 -21.75 31.25 -28.62
N GLU A 261 -21.95 30.75 -27.40
CA GLU A 261 -23.02 31.25 -26.53
C GLU A 261 -22.66 32.55 -25.80
N ASN A 262 -23.64 33.37 -25.45
CA ASN A 262 -23.46 34.52 -24.56
C ASN A 262 -23.51 34.11 -23.09
N GLY A 263 -23.02 34.96 -22.18
CA GLY A 263 -23.14 34.72 -20.73
C GLY A 263 -21.91 34.09 -20.06
N HIS A 264 -20.93 33.58 -20.82
CA HIS A 264 -19.69 33.03 -20.27
C HIS A 264 -18.49 33.19 -21.22
N TRP A 265 -17.29 33.30 -20.63
CA TRP A 265 -16.03 33.35 -21.38
C TRP A 265 -15.46 31.94 -21.61
N LEU A 266 -14.60 31.78 -22.64
CA LEU A 266 -13.93 30.53 -23.02
C LEU A 266 -13.40 29.69 -21.84
N ARG A 267 -12.73 30.34 -20.88
CA ARG A 267 -12.14 29.68 -19.69
C ARG A 267 -13.18 28.96 -18.80
N ASN A 268 -14.45 29.37 -18.91
CA ASN A 268 -15.58 28.84 -18.15
C ASN A 268 -16.56 28.07 -19.05
N CYS A 269 -16.22 27.77 -20.31
CA CYS A 269 -17.06 27.02 -21.23
C CYS A 269 -17.11 25.54 -20.85
N PRO A 270 -18.29 24.95 -20.59
CA PRO A 270 -18.40 23.55 -20.19
C PRO A 270 -17.82 22.59 -21.23
N GLU A 271 -18.09 22.83 -22.51
CA GLU A 271 -17.66 21.99 -23.63
C GLU A 271 -16.14 22.02 -23.81
N TYR A 272 -15.53 23.21 -23.80
CA TYR A 272 -14.07 23.38 -23.87
C TYR A 272 -13.36 22.66 -22.72
N LEU A 273 -13.91 22.75 -21.50
CA LEU A 273 -13.35 22.09 -20.32
C LEU A 273 -13.52 20.56 -20.38
N ALA A 274 -14.62 20.05 -20.92
CA ALA A 274 -14.80 18.62 -21.19
C ALA A 274 -13.81 18.12 -22.26
N GLN A 275 -13.64 18.84 -23.37
CA GLN A 275 -12.70 18.51 -24.43
C GLN A 275 -11.25 18.48 -23.91
N LYS A 276 -10.83 19.51 -23.15
CA LYS A 276 -9.50 19.56 -22.51
C LYS A 276 -9.28 18.51 -21.42
N LYS A 277 -10.34 17.90 -20.88
CA LYS A 277 -10.23 16.74 -19.98
C LYS A 277 -9.92 15.46 -20.77
N VAL A 278 -10.69 15.17 -21.82
CA VAL A 278 -10.47 13.98 -22.68
C VAL A 278 -9.09 14.01 -23.32
N GLU A 279 -8.64 15.17 -23.81
CA GLU A 279 -7.31 15.37 -24.39
C GLU A 279 -6.18 15.03 -23.39
N LYS A 280 -6.33 15.44 -22.12
CA LYS A 280 -5.38 15.10 -21.05
C LYS A 280 -5.40 13.61 -20.71
N GLU A 281 -6.58 13.00 -20.62
CA GLU A 281 -6.74 11.58 -20.33
C GLU A 281 -6.12 10.71 -21.44
N ALA A 282 -6.33 11.06 -22.72
CA ALA A 282 -5.66 10.43 -23.85
C ALA A 282 -4.14 10.60 -23.81
N GLN A 283 -3.65 11.80 -23.50
CA GLN A 283 -2.20 12.07 -23.41
C GLN A 283 -1.52 11.32 -22.25
N VAL A 284 -2.23 11.09 -21.14
CA VAL A 284 -1.77 10.21 -20.03
C VAL A 284 -1.77 8.74 -20.46
N LEU A 285 -2.78 8.28 -21.20
CA LEU A 285 -2.85 6.92 -21.73
C LEU A 285 -1.69 6.62 -22.68
N GLY A 286 -1.42 7.52 -23.63
CA GLY A 286 -0.30 7.40 -24.58
C GLY A 286 1.06 7.33 -23.89
N LYS A 287 1.30 8.20 -22.88
CA LYS A 287 2.54 8.17 -22.08
C LYS A 287 2.69 6.86 -21.29
N ARG A 288 1.60 6.30 -20.77
CA ARG A 288 1.62 4.97 -20.11
C ARG A 288 1.92 3.84 -21.09
N PHE A 289 1.32 3.84 -22.28
CA PHE A 289 1.53 2.81 -23.31
C PHE A 289 2.97 2.82 -23.84
N LEU A 290 3.54 4.00 -24.09
CA LEU A 290 4.95 4.15 -24.47
C LEU A 290 5.89 3.63 -23.37
N ARG A 291 5.66 3.98 -22.09
CA ARG A 291 6.48 3.48 -20.97
C ARG A 291 6.43 1.96 -20.86
N ALA A 292 5.26 1.34 -21.04
CA ALA A 292 5.10 -0.11 -21.06
C ALA A 292 5.89 -0.77 -22.20
N ARG A 293 5.76 -0.25 -23.44
CA ARG A 293 6.48 -0.78 -24.61
C ARG A 293 8.00 -0.67 -24.47
N SER A 294 8.52 0.41 -23.88
CA SER A 294 9.95 0.56 -23.58
C SER A 294 10.45 -0.46 -22.54
N LEU A 295 9.65 -0.75 -21.51
CA LEU A 295 10.01 -1.74 -20.49
C LEU A 295 10.05 -3.16 -21.08
N SER A 296 9.05 -3.55 -21.88
CA SER A 296 9.06 -4.86 -22.56
C SER A 296 10.25 -5.02 -23.53
N LYS A 297 10.69 -3.94 -24.20
CA LYS A 297 11.90 -3.98 -25.04
C LYS A 297 13.17 -4.18 -24.20
N LEU A 298 13.32 -3.42 -23.11
CA LEU A 298 14.46 -3.53 -22.19
C LEU A 298 14.53 -4.92 -21.52
N GLU A 299 13.38 -5.54 -21.27
CA GLU A 299 13.30 -6.90 -20.74
C GLU A 299 13.74 -7.93 -21.81
N LEU A 300 13.23 -7.84 -23.03
CA LEU A 300 13.67 -8.68 -24.16
C LEU A 300 15.18 -8.55 -24.46
N GLU A 301 15.75 -7.34 -24.38
CA GLU A 301 17.18 -7.11 -24.57
C GLU A 301 18.03 -7.81 -23.49
N LYS A 302 17.57 -7.82 -22.23
CA LYS A 302 18.21 -8.59 -21.14
C LYS A 302 18.11 -10.10 -21.34
N TRP A 303 16.98 -10.61 -21.83
CA TRP A 303 16.84 -12.02 -22.20
C TRP A 303 17.76 -12.41 -23.37
N SER A 304 17.97 -11.50 -24.33
CA SER A 304 18.92 -11.69 -25.43
C SER A 304 20.37 -11.77 -24.95
N GLN A 305 20.74 -10.95 -23.96
CA GLN A 305 22.08 -10.98 -23.35
C GLN A 305 22.31 -12.22 -22.48
N LEU A 306 21.32 -12.66 -21.69
CA LEU A 306 21.46 -13.86 -20.84
C LEU A 306 21.77 -15.12 -21.65
N LYS A 307 21.15 -15.28 -22.83
CA LYS A 307 21.41 -16.41 -23.74
C LYS A 307 22.82 -16.46 -24.33
N GLN A 308 23.63 -15.42 -24.18
CA GLN A 308 25.03 -15.41 -24.64
C GLN A 308 26.00 -15.98 -23.60
N TRP A 309 25.50 -16.43 -22.42
CA TRP A 309 26.30 -17.01 -21.33
C TRP A 309 25.86 -18.44 -20.97
N GLU A 310 25.14 -19.13 -21.86
CA GLU A 310 24.67 -20.52 -21.70
C GLU A 310 25.27 -21.46 -22.77
N ILE A 311 26.53 -21.20 -23.18
CA ILE A 311 27.38 -22.04 -24.04
C ILE A 311 28.76 -22.17 -23.37
#